data_AF-A0A534Q6X4-F1
#
_entry.id   AF-A0A534Q6X4-F1
#
_cell.length_a   1.000
_cell.length_b   1.000
_cell.length_c   1.000
_cell.angle_alpha   90.00
_cell.angle_beta   90.00
_cell.angle_gamma   90.00
#
_symmetry.space_group_name_H-M   'P 1'
#
loop_
_entity.id
_entity.type
_entity.pdbx_description
1 polymer ?
#
loop_
_entity_poly.entity_id
_entity_poly.type
_entity_poly.pdbx_seq_one_letter_code
_entity_poly.pdbx_strand_id
1 'polypeptide(L)'
;AVVPGLRSDYADTHPTTALLVVEIADTTLIQDRITKSVIYAAAGIPEYWVVNARDDHTEVFRAPDRSQRAYGEQFVANRGSRLELRALPGVGVAVDDLLP
;
A
#
# COMPACT_ATOMS: atom_id res chain seq x y z
N ALA A 1 0.60 7.02 -3.38
CA ALA A 1 -0.76 6.60 -2.97
C ALA A 1 -1.75 6.81 -4.12
N VAL A 2 -2.86 6.06 -4.13
CA VAL A 2 -3.99 6.21 -5.06
C VAL A 2 -5.19 6.72 -4.27
N VAL A 3 -5.81 7.81 -4.72
CA VAL A 3 -6.96 8.46 -4.07
C VAL A 3 -8.07 8.73 -5.09
N PRO A 4 -9.36 8.73 -4.69
CA PRO A 4 -10.46 9.07 -5.60
C PRO A 4 -10.41 10.53 -6.06
N GLY A 5 -11.05 10.86 -7.18
CA GLY A 5 -11.20 12.25 -7.64
C GLY A 5 -10.13 12.72 -8.62
N LEU A 6 -10.15 14.01 -8.91
CA LEU A 6 -9.20 14.68 -9.81
C LEU A 6 -8.11 15.37 -9.00
N ARG A 7 -6.95 15.63 -9.63
CA ARG A 7 -5.86 16.39 -8.98
C ARG A 7 -6.32 17.77 -8.50
N SER A 8 -7.25 18.42 -9.22
CA SER A 8 -7.81 19.73 -8.86
C SER A 8 -8.62 19.72 -7.57
N ASP A 9 -9.22 18.58 -7.21
CA ASP A 9 -10.03 18.44 -5.98
C ASP A 9 -9.15 18.59 -4.72
N TYR A 10 -7.84 18.45 -4.90
CA TYR A 10 -6.82 18.52 -3.86
C TYR A 10 -5.84 19.68 -4.06
N ALA A 11 -6.25 20.73 -4.80
CA ALA A 11 -5.42 21.91 -5.01
C ALA A 11 -5.12 22.64 -3.70
N ASP A 12 -6.13 22.76 -2.83
CA ASP A 12 -6.05 23.52 -1.57
C ASP A 12 -6.22 22.63 -0.33
N THR A 13 -6.45 21.33 -0.50
CA THR A 13 -6.65 20.37 0.60
C THR A 13 -6.02 19.03 0.28
N HIS A 14 -5.59 18.30 1.30
CA HIS A 14 -5.05 16.96 1.13
C HIS A 14 -6.13 15.89 1.25
N PRO A 15 -6.00 14.76 0.52
CA PRO A 15 -6.85 13.60 0.75
C PRO A 15 -6.73 13.13 2.20
N THR A 16 -7.87 12.83 2.82
CA THR A 16 -7.94 12.28 4.19
C THR A 16 -7.95 10.75 4.21
N THR A 17 -8.01 10.12 3.04
CA THR A 17 -8.01 8.67 2.86
C THR A 17 -7.41 8.29 1.50
N ALA A 18 -7.18 7.01 1.29
CA ALA A 18 -6.63 6.45 0.06
C ALA A 18 -7.24 5.07 -0.23
N LEU A 19 -7.27 4.73 -1.52
CA LEU A 19 -7.59 3.38 -2.00
C LEU A 19 -6.38 2.44 -1.87
N LEU A 20 -5.18 2.99 -2.04
CA LEU A 20 -3.90 2.28 -1.90
C LEU A 20 -2.85 3.26 -1.36
N VAL A 21 -2.08 2.83 -0.37
CA VAL A 21 -0.82 3.48 0.02
C VAL A 21 0.34 2.59 -0.42
N VAL A 22 1.37 3.19 -1.03
CA VAL A 22 2.61 2.50 -1.41
C VAL A 22 3.75 3.26 -0.78
N GLU A 23 4.60 2.55 -0.05
CA GLU A 23 5.81 3.07 0.59
C GLU A 23 7.03 2.32 0.07
N ILE A 24 8.14 3.02 -0.11
CA ILE A 24 9.41 2.42 -0.55
C ILE A 24 10.33 2.35 0.66
N ALA A 25 10.66 1.13 1.07
CA ALA A 25 11.49 0.85 2.21
C ALA A 25 12.89 0.38 1.77
N ASP A 26 13.89 1.19 2.09
CA ASP A 26 15.30 0.80 2.05
C ASP A 26 15.83 0.60 3.48
N THR A 27 15.73 1.64 4.32
CA THR A 27 16.10 1.60 5.74
C THR A 27 14.92 1.66 6.71
N THR A 28 13.72 1.98 6.23
CA THR A 28 12.51 2.23 7.06
C THR A 28 11.61 1.01 7.26
N LEU A 29 12.05 -0.17 6.81
CA LEU A 29 11.22 -1.37 6.71
C LEU A 29 10.48 -1.75 8.02
N ILE A 30 11.16 -1.62 9.17
CA ILE A 30 10.55 -1.90 10.48
C ILE A 30 9.42 -0.91 10.78
N GLN A 31 9.62 0.38 10.50
CA GLN A 31 8.62 1.41 10.71
C GLN A 31 7.41 1.20 9.79
N ASP A 32 7.65 0.81 8.55
CA ASP A 32 6.59 0.51 7.58
C ASP A 32 5.76 -0.71 8.02
N ARG A 33 6.41 -1.77 8.50
CA ARG A 33 5.77 -3.02 8.97
C ARG A 33 5.01 -2.89 10.29
N ILE A 34 5.50 -2.11 11.25
CA ILE A 34 4.98 -2.09 12.62
C ILE A 34 4.16 -0.84 12.90
N THR A 35 4.66 0.33 12.49
CA THR A 35 4.02 1.61 12.83
C THR A 35 3.01 2.02 11.78
N LYS A 36 3.43 2.10 10.51
CA LYS A 36 2.56 2.59 9.44
C LYS A 36 1.44 1.62 9.10
N SER A 37 1.72 0.32 9.04
CA SER A 37 0.68 -0.70 8.83
C SER A 37 -0.48 -0.57 9.82
N VAL A 38 -0.18 -0.38 11.11
CA VAL A 38 -1.16 -0.20 12.18
C VAL A 38 -1.95 1.09 12.01
N ILE A 39 -1.29 2.18 11.62
CA ILE A 39 -1.94 3.47 11.35
C ILE A 39 -2.89 3.34 10.16
N TYR A 40 -2.46 2.73 9.06
CA TYR A 40 -3.26 2.60 7.85
C TYR A 40 -4.41 1.60 8.01
N ALA A 41 -4.21 0.51 8.75
CA ALA A 41 -5.29 -0.40 9.11
C ALA A 41 -6.34 0.29 9.98
N ALA A 42 -5.92 1.08 10.98
CA ALA A 42 -6.82 1.87 11.81
C ALA A 42 -7.62 2.90 11.00
N ALA A 43 -6.97 3.53 10.02
CA ALA A 43 -7.62 4.44 9.06
C ALA A 43 -8.52 3.71 8.05
N GLY A 44 -8.46 2.38 8.00
CA GLY A 44 -9.27 1.56 7.11
C GLY A 44 -8.87 1.65 5.64
N ILE A 45 -7.59 1.92 5.37
CA ILE A 45 -7.04 1.93 4.02
C ILE A 45 -7.10 0.50 3.46
N PRO A 46 -7.79 0.24 2.34
CA PRO A 46 -8.05 -1.12 1.85
C PRO A 46 -6.78 -1.92 1.56
N GLU A 47 -5.75 -1.25 1.04
CA GLU A 47 -4.48 -1.85 0.64
C GLU A 47 -3.30 -0.97 1.02
N TYR A 48 -2.26 -1.61 1.53
CA TYR A 48 -0.99 -0.98 1.84
C TYR A 48 0.15 -1.85 1.31
N TRP A 49 1.00 -1.28 0.47
CA TRP A 49 2.14 -1.97 -0.12
C TRP A 49 3.44 -1.36 0.38
N VAL A 50 4.38 -2.21 0.77
CA VAL A 50 5.75 -1.83 1.13
C VAL A 50 6.68 -2.44 0.10
N VAL A 51 7.24 -1.59 -0.75
CA VAL A 51 8.28 -1.99 -1.70
C VAL A 51 9.59 -2.13 -0.91
N ASN A 52 9.97 -3.37 -0.63
CA ASN A 52 11.21 -3.70 0.06
C ASN A 52 12.33 -3.79 -0.98
N ALA A 53 12.96 -2.65 -1.25
CA ALA A 53 14.02 -2.54 -2.26
C ALA A 53 15.29 -3.34 -1.86
N ARG A 54 15.50 -3.56 -0.57
CA ARG A 54 16.65 -4.30 -0.05
C ARG A 54 16.57 -5.79 -0.35
N ASP A 55 15.39 -6.38 -0.17
CA ASP A 55 15.17 -7.82 -0.34
C ASP A 55 14.42 -8.13 -1.65
N ASP A 56 14.32 -7.16 -2.55
CA ASP A 56 13.85 -7.29 -3.93
C ASP A 56 12.42 -7.84 -4.09
N HIS A 57 11.52 -7.39 -3.23
CA HIS A 57 10.11 -7.79 -3.27
C HIS A 57 9.17 -6.70 -2.75
N THR A 58 7.87 -6.90 -2.94
CA THR A 58 6.83 -6.05 -2.36
C THR A 58 6.03 -6.83 -1.32
N GLU A 59 5.90 -6.29 -0.12
CA GLU A 59 4.98 -6.79 0.91
C GLU A 59 3.62 -6.13 0.75
N VAL A 60 2.57 -6.93 0.73
CA VAL A 60 1.20 -6.49 0.50
C VAL A 60 0.36 -6.78 1.73
N PHE A 61 -0.35 -5.76 2.22
CA PHE A 61 -1.25 -5.82 3.36
C PHE A 61 -2.67 -5.45 2.92
N ARG A 62 -3.65 -6.30 3.25
CA ARG A 62 -5.05 -6.20 2.81
C ARG A 62 -6.05 -6.59 3.89
N ALA A 63 -7.32 -6.28 3.64
CA ALA A 63 -8.44 -6.54 4.54
C ALA A 63 -8.22 -5.89 5.92
N PRO A 64 -8.21 -4.55 6.01
CA PRO A 64 -7.99 -3.84 7.26
C PRO A 64 -9.13 -4.11 8.26
N ASP A 65 -8.77 -4.52 9.46
CA ASP A 65 -9.63 -4.44 10.64
C ASP A 65 -9.29 -3.16 11.41
N ARG A 66 -10.22 -2.20 11.38
CA ARG A 66 -10.06 -0.91 12.06
C ARG A 66 -10.04 -1.04 13.58
N SER A 67 -10.77 -2.02 14.12
CA SER A 67 -10.89 -2.23 15.57
C SER A 67 -9.62 -2.85 16.13
N GLN A 68 -9.05 -3.83 15.41
CA GLN A 68 -7.79 -4.48 15.77
C GLN A 68 -6.57 -3.68 15.30
N ARG A 69 -6.77 -2.69 14.43
CA ARG A 69 -5.72 -1.87 13.80
C ARG A 69 -4.69 -2.76 13.09
N ALA A 70 -5.17 -3.79 12.41
CA ALA A 70 -4.34 -4.79 11.76
C ALA A 70 -4.90 -5.14 10.38
N TYR A 71 -4.05 -5.66 9.51
CA TYR A 71 -4.46 -6.23 8.23
C TYR A 71 -4.66 -7.74 8.39
N GLY A 72 -5.76 -8.26 7.85
CA GLY A 72 -6.10 -9.68 7.93
C GLY A 72 -5.43 -10.55 6.86
N GLU A 73 -4.92 -9.94 5.79
CA GLU A 73 -4.20 -10.62 4.71
C GLU A 73 -2.84 -9.94 4.52
N GLN A 74 -1.78 -10.76 4.53
CA GLN A 74 -0.42 -10.32 4.23
C GLN A 74 0.27 -11.35 3.36
N PHE A 75 0.92 -10.90 2.28
CA PHE A 75 1.74 -11.76 1.43
C PHE A 75 2.87 -10.98 0.76
N VAL A 76 3.83 -11.72 0.21
CA VAL A 76 4.95 -11.17 -0.56
C VAL A 76 4.73 -11.41 -2.03
N ALA A 77 4.93 -10.36 -2.84
CA ALA A 77 4.95 -10.42 -4.28
C ALA A 77 6.37 -10.18 -4.79
N ASN A 78 6.90 -11.15 -5.52
CA ASN A 78 8.26 -11.11 -6.06
C ASN A 78 8.27 -10.55 -7.49
N ARG A 79 9.45 -10.26 -8.02
CA ARG A 79 9.66 -9.98 -9.45
C ARG A 79 9.01 -11.02 -10.35
N GLY A 80 8.61 -10.59 -11.55
CA GLY A 80 7.85 -11.37 -12.52
C GLY A 80 6.37 -11.54 -12.19
N SER A 81 5.92 -11.09 -11.02
CA SER A 81 4.50 -11.10 -10.65
C SER A 81 3.81 -9.76 -10.91
N ARG A 82 2.48 -9.77 -10.88
CA ARG A 82 1.64 -8.60 -11.08
C ARG A 82 0.68 -8.44 -9.90
N LEU A 83 0.66 -7.25 -9.31
CA LEU A 83 -0.26 -6.89 -8.24
C LEU A 83 -1.45 -6.14 -8.81
N GLU A 84 -2.65 -6.70 -8.65
CA GLU A 84 -3.90 -6.02 -8.98
C GLU A 84 -4.44 -5.25 -7.79
N LEU A 85 -4.99 -4.07 -8.04
CA LEU A 85 -5.65 -3.25 -7.02
C LEU A 85 -7.05 -3.81 -6.76
N ARG A 86 -7.33 -4.18 -5.52
CA ARG A 86 -8.65 -4.61 -5.04
C ARG A 86 -9.70 -3.53 -5.21
N ALA A 87 -9.31 -2.27 -4.96
CA ALA A 87 -10.22 -1.13 -5.10
C ALA A 87 -10.52 -0.78 -6.57
N LEU A 88 -9.70 -1.24 -7.52
CA LEU A 88 -9.81 -0.94 -8.94
C LEU A 88 -9.56 -2.21 -9.77
N PRO A 89 -10.55 -3.14 -9.86
CA PRO A 89 -10.38 -4.38 -10.60
C PRO A 89 -9.93 -4.16 -12.05
N GLY A 90 -8.98 -4.97 -12.51
CA GLY A 90 -8.37 -4.84 -13.85
C GLY A 90 -7.24 -3.82 -13.93
N VAL A 91 -7.02 -3.00 -12.89
CA VAL A 91 -5.83 -2.16 -12.77
C VAL A 91 -4.78 -2.92 -11.98
N GLY A 92 -3.60 -3.09 -12.56
CA GLY A 92 -2.48 -3.74 -11.89
C GLY A 92 -1.14 -3.14 -12.24
N VAL A 93 -0.15 -3.45 -11.41
CA VAL A 93 1.22 -2.97 -11.51
C VAL A 93 2.14 -4.19 -11.52
N ALA A 94 3.08 -4.26 -12.46
CA ALA A 94 4.09 -5.31 -12.43
C ALA A 94 5.05 -5.03 -11.26
N VAL A 95 5.44 -6.06 -10.51
CA VAL A 95 6.37 -5.86 -9.39
C VAL A 95 7.74 -5.39 -9.89
N ASP A 96 8.12 -5.79 -11.10
CA ASP A 96 9.34 -5.31 -11.76
C ASP A 96 9.34 -3.79 -11.98
N ASP A 97 8.17 -3.15 -12.12
CA ASP A 97 8.07 -1.69 -12.30
C ASP A 97 8.15 -0.93 -10.96
N LEU A 98 8.05 -1.63 -9.83
CA LEU A 98 8.11 -1.05 -8.48
C LEU A 98 9.51 -1.09 -7.88
N LEU A 99 10.35 -2.02 -8.35
CA LEU A 99 11.69 -2.26 -7.82
C LEU A 99 12.75 -1.65 -8.74
N PRO A 100 13.89 -1.20 -8.19
CA PRO A 100 14.97 -0.59 -8.96
C PRO A 100 15.68 -1.55 -9.92
#